data_AF-A0A6P0DUF7-F1
#
_entry.id   AF-A0A6P0DUF7-F1
#
_cell.length_a   1.000
_cell.length_b   1.000
_cell.length_c   1.000
_cell.angle_alpha   90.00
_cell.angle_beta   90.00
_cell.angle_gamma   90.00
#
_symmetry.space_group_name_H-M   'P 1'
#
loop_
_entity.id
_entity.type
_entity.pdbx_description
1 polymer ?
#
loop_
_entity_poly.entity_id
_entity_poly.type
_entity_poly.pdbx_seq_one_letter_code
_entity_poly.pdbx_strand_id
1 'polypeptide(L)' 'DGSTDVFFGAKAPAGMENNWVQTIPGKGWFMILRLYGPLEPWFDKTWKPDEIELVQ' A
#
# COMPACT_ATOMS: atom_id res chain seq x y z
N ASP A 1 2.31 -14.54 7.05
CA ASP A 1 3.70 -14.17 7.43
C ASP A 1 3.75 -12.94 8.35
N GLY A 2 2.64 -12.21 8.52
CA GLY A 2 2.59 -11.00 9.33
C GLY A 2 2.56 -9.71 8.49
N SER A 3 2.51 -9.82 7.16
CA SER A 3 2.33 -8.69 6.24
C SER A 3 0.91 -8.09 6.32
N THR A 4 0.72 -6.98 5.64
CA THR A 4 -0.58 -6.32 5.47
C THR A 4 -0.70 -5.81 4.04
N ASP A 5 -1.77 -6.20 3.36
CA ASP A 5 -2.03 -5.82 1.96
C ASP A 5 -3.02 -4.67 1.90
N VAL A 6 -2.65 -3.57 1.26
CA VAL A 6 -3.52 -2.41 1.03
C VAL A 6 -3.89 -2.34 -0.44
N PHE A 7 -5.19 -2.32 -0.74
CA PHE A 7 -5.70 -2.27 -2.10
C PHE A 7 -5.97 -0.83 -2.54
N PHE A 8 -5.84 -0.56 -3.83
CA PHE A 8 -6.13 0.73 -4.45
C PHE A 8 -7.02 0.51 -5.67
N GLY A 9 -8.12 1.26 -5.78
CA GLY A 9 -9.04 1.11 -6.91
C GLY A 9 -10.28 1.97 -6.77
N ALA A 10 -11.15 2.04 -7.78
CA ALA A 10 -12.40 2.83 -7.68
C ALA A 10 -13.50 2.12 -6.87
N LYS A 11 -13.37 0.80 -6.71
CA LYS A 11 -14.19 -0.05 -5.85
C LYS A 11 -13.27 -0.98 -5.07
N ALA A 12 -13.67 -1.34 -3.85
CA ALA A 12 -12.96 -2.34 -3.06
C ALA A 12 -13.07 -3.73 -3.72
N PRO A 13 -12.00 -4.53 -3.75
CA PRO A 13 -12.09 -5.96 -4.01
C PRO A 13 -12.96 -6.65 -2.96
N ALA A 14 -13.64 -7.74 -3.35
CA ALA A 14 -14.51 -8.48 -2.45
C ALA A 14 -13.73 -9.02 -1.24
N GLY A 15 -14.22 -8.74 -0.03
CA GLY A 15 -13.61 -9.16 1.23
C GLY A 15 -12.46 -8.28 1.71
N MET A 16 -12.08 -7.25 0.95
CA MET A 16 -10.99 -6.31 1.29
C MET A 16 -11.50 -4.90 1.59
N GLU A 17 -12.80 -4.76 1.87
CA GLU A 17 -13.47 -3.48 2.08
C GLU A 17 -12.89 -2.67 3.24
N ASN A 18 -12.26 -3.35 4.20
CA ASN A 18 -11.63 -2.73 5.37
C ASN A 18 -10.16 -2.31 5.15
N ASN A 19 -9.54 -2.70 4.03
CA ASN A 19 -8.12 -2.39 3.77
C ASN A 19 -7.89 -1.93 2.31
N TRP A 20 -8.67 -0.94 1.91
CA TRP A 20 -8.67 -0.37 0.56
C TRP A 20 -8.75 1.15 0.57
N VAL A 21 -8.08 1.79 -0.39
CA VAL A 21 -8.11 3.22 -0.65
C VAL A 21 -8.79 3.49 -1.98
N GLN A 22 -9.84 4.30 -1.94
CA GLN A 22 -10.58 4.68 -3.13
C GLN A 22 -9.77 5.62 -4.03
N THR A 23 -9.65 5.26 -5.31
CA THR A 23 -9.10 6.08 -6.39
C THR A 23 -10.21 6.62 -7.30
N ILE A 24 -9.91 7.64 -8.10
CA ILE A 24 -10.86 8.24 -9.05
C ILE A 24 -10.57 7.72 -10.46
N PRO A 25 -11.54 7.09 -11.16
CA PRO A 25 -11.37 6.66 -12.54
C PRO A 25 -10.87 7.78 -13.46
N GLY A 26 -9.87 7.48 -14.28
CA GLY A 26 -9.30 8.43 -15.25
C GLY A 26 -8.39 9.50 -14.63
N LYS A 27 -8.08 9.46 -13.33
CA LYS A 27 -7.13 10.36 -12.68
C LYS A 27 -5.91 9.61 -12.15
N GLY A 28 -4.73 10.20 -12.33
CA GLY A 28 -3.49 9.72 -11.74
C GLY A 28 -3.48 9.89 -10.22
N TRP A 29 -2.70 9.06 -9.54
CA TRP A 29 -2.49 9.09 -8.10
C TRP A 29 -1.05 8.66 -7.77
N PHE A 30 -0.63 8.90 -6.52
CA PHE A 30 0.63 8.45 -5.96
C PHE A 30 0.44 8.15 -4.47
N MET A 31 1.36 7.41 -3.85
CA MET A 31 1.33 7.14 -2.42
C MET A 31 2.47 7.84 -1.67
N ILE A 32 2.25 8.08 -0.38
CA ILE A 32 3.28 8.45 0.58
C ILE A 32 3.20 7.48 1.75
N LEU A 33 4.26 6.68 1.94
CA LEU A 33 4.43 5.89 3.15
C LEU A 33 5.03 6.78 4.25
N ARG A 34 4.36 6.84 5.40
CA ARG A 34 4.86 7.53 6.60
C ARG A 34 5.16 6.51 7.69
N LEU A 35 6.40 6.51 8.17
CA LEU A 35 6.83 5.69 9.30
C LEU A 35 7.04 6.60 10.51
N TYR A 36 6.42 6.23 11.64
CA TYR A 36 6.53 6.96 12.90
C TYR A 36 7.45 6.19 13.84
N GLY A 37 8.65 6.72 14.10
CA GLY A 37 9.70 6.02 14.85
C GLY A 37 10.23 4.77 14.12
N PRO A 38 10.71 4.88 12.86
CA PRO A 38 11.29 3.73 12.16
C PRO A 38 12.55 3.22 12.85
N LEU A 39 12.80 1.91 12.71
CA LEU A 39 14.00 1.25 13.23
C LEU A 39 15.15 1.27 12.20
N GLU A 40 16.36 0.91 12.63
CA GLU A 40 17.58 0.85 11.80
C GLU A 40 17.39 0.16 10.43
N PRO A 41 16.65 -0.96 10.29
CA PRO A 41 16.46 -1.62 8.99
C PRO A 41 15.86 -0.74 7.89
N TRP A 42 15.09 0.28 8.25
CA TRP A 42 14.60 1.27 7.29
C TRP A 42 15.74 2.15 6.76
N PHE A 43 16.63 2.62 7.64
CA PHE A 43 17.75 3.49 7.28
C PHE A 43 18.84 2.73 6.52
N ASP A 44 19.14 1.51 6.95
CA ASP A 44 20.07 0.58 6.28
C ASP A 44 19.51 0.01 4.97
N LYS A 45 18.21 0.23 4.69
CA LYS A 45 17.48 -0.30 3.53
C LYS A 45 17.52 -1.82 3.42
N THR A 46 17.68 -2.51 4.56
CA THR A 46 17.58 -3.97 4.64
C THR A 46 16.12 -4.42 4.70
N TRP A 47 15.21 -3.49 5.03
CA TRP A 47 13.77 -3.65 4.86
C TRP A 47 13.19 -2.48 4.07
N LYS A 48 12.25 -2.79 3.17
CA LYS A 48 11.38 -1.84 2.45
C LYS A 48 10.04 -2.52 2.16
N PRO A 49 8.94 -1.77 1.98
CA PRO A 49 7.71 -2.34 1.44
C PRO A 49 7.92 -2.81 -0.01
N ASP A 50 7.03 -3.67 -0.47
CA ASP A 50 6.95 -4.05 -1.88
C ASP A 50 6.45 -2.87 -2.74
N GLU A 51 6.68 -2.98 -4.06
CA GLU A 51 6.17 -2.02 -5.03
C GLU A 51 4.65 -2.17 -5.22
N ILE A 52 4.01 -1.15 -5.81
CA ILE A 52 2.60 -1.28 -6.20
C ILE A 52 2.49 -2.27 -7.36
N GLU A 53 1.62 -3.26 -7.20
CA GLU A 53 1.33 -4.24 -8.24
C GLU A 53 -0.11 -4.12 -8.74
N LEU A 54 -0.30 -4.42 -10.02
CA LEU A 54 -1.63 -4.54 -10.59
C LEU A 54 -2.24 -5.87 -10.12
N VAL A 55 -3.37 -5.80 -9.42
CA VAL A 55 -4.16 -6.98 -9.06
C VAL A 55 -4.74 -7.59 -10.33
N GLN A 56 -4.51 -8.89 -10.53
CA GLN A 56 -5.04 -9.66 -11.67
C GLN A 56 -6.51 -10.04 -11.47
#